data_AF-A0A961U0Z1-F1
#
_entry.id   AF-A0A961U0Z1-F1
#
_cell.length_a   1.000
_cell.length_b   1.000
_cell.length_c   1.000
_cell.angle_alpha   90.00
_cell.angle_beta   90.00
_cell.angle_gamma   90.00
#
_symmetry.space_group_name_H-M   'P 1'
#
loop_
_entity.id
_entity.type
_entity.pdbx_description
1 polymer ?
#
loop_
_entity_poly.entity_id
_entity_poly.type
_entity_poly.pdbx_seq_one_letter_code
_entity_poly.pdbx_strand_id
1 'polypeptide(L)'
;MEGHHEARKTYGSDRAQLVYGLRPDGTLAHISKVQRGLACGCVCPACIGQLVARTKNDHQVPHFAHASGEACGGGPETALHLLAKDVFRANPTMLLPGRPALDKRKQVVTKPGQEVETEFLRLEYTDPKMIIPDLYVRALGYDLFVEVAVTHFSDDDKIRRLREHRTPAVEIDLSRLPRASTREEIADAVLRTAPRLWLFHPGIDAAETKRRADEQKRQAEEQKRQADARAKHDRRVNDLIEAYRTTPPHATTDEVPRLAELQAVGLSEHVGIAVAGIACFTAGPAVWQARILIDVFHDRCLGDAVRAPVPITNYLESAGFVRRRFGRVSGIVADDAASIEPSFAPPWKAVDAYLKHLSKVGVLSAMGYGFLLSTPIAERWKAWTLAETKRTETMHAAVQAVEWILRELPDDESGDMTGESWLESIDPESCLTHREALQSDTDGPRIAGELERLSEALRGRGPIPTGTVGLPVEQAIERYKIQQAEKAERDRQRRLAEAEKQRDNRCERLRGDLGSKIDDPEIAAFLNTKLASLNGMSPIESAADSEAGLSRAREAQAEFNRERARAVQRKQYQDDITAEAKARLAAIHVDAFLNGRDDDLGRMSPIMFVQDERTYQAAIRKLRQWENEFGRGP
;
A
#
# COMPACT_ATOMS: atom_id res chain seq x y z
N MET A 1 -45.02 8.28 43.39
CA MET A 1 -46.22 8.03 44.23
C MET A 1 -46.94 6.79 43.70
N GLU A 2 -46.27 5.65 43.63
CA GLU A 2 -46.87 4.40 43.11
C GLU A 2 -46.78 3.23 44.11
N GLY A 3 -46.13 3.41 45.27
CA GLY A 3 -46.05 2.38 46.32
C GLY A 3 -47.15 2.43 47.38
N HIS A 4 -48.10 3.39 47.30
CA HIS A 4 -49.09 3.62 48.37
C HIS A 4 -50.39 2.81 48.23
N HIS A 5 -50.63 2.14 47.09
CA HIS A 5 -51.92 1.50 46.82
C HIS A 5 -51.95 -0.03 47.03
N GLU A 6 -50.78 -0.68 47.13
CA GLU A 6 -50.66 -2.15 47.27
C GLU A 6 -50.50 -2.66 48.71
N ALA A 7 -50.35 -1.78 49.71
CA ALA A 7 -50.26 -2.16 51.12
C ALA A 7 -51.63 -2.29 51.83
N ARG A 8 -52.74 -2.24 51.08
CA ARG A 8 -54.12 -2.32 51.62
C ARG A 8 -54.64 -3.74 51.86
N LYS A 9 -53.84 -4.77 51.59
CA LYS A 9 -54.23 -6.17 51.77
C LYS A 9 -53.08 -6.98 52.34
N THR A 10 -52.79 -6.85 53.63
CA THR A 10 -52.30 -7.97 54.45
C THR A 10 -52.00 -7.51 55.88
N TYR A 11 -52.65 -8.18 56.84
CA TYR A 11 -52.33 -8.24 58.27
C TYR A 11 -52.53 -6.97 59.12
N GLY A 12 -53.79 -6.64 59.39
CA GLY A 12 -54.23 -6.30 60.75
C GLY A 12 -55.09 -7.47 61.24
N SER A 13 -54.61 -8.27 62.19
CA SER A 13 -55.40 -9.42 62.67
C SER A 13 -56.67 -8.93 63.35
N ASP A 14 -57.83 -9.47 62.94
CA ASP A 14 -59.20 -9.32 63.49
C ASP A 14 -59.36 -9.81 64.95
N ARG A 15 -58.31 -9.71 65.76
CA ARG A 15 -58.32 -9.94 67.21
C ARG A 15 -57.58 -8.83 67.95
N ALA A 16 -57.82 -7.57 67.58
CA ALA A 16 -57.41 -6.43 68.39
C ALA A 16 -58.23 -6.40 69.69
N GLN A 17 -57.83 -7.22 70.65
CA GLN A 17 -58.40 -7.18 71.98
C GLN A 17 -58.04 -5.84 72.63
N LEU A 18 -59.03 -5.16 73.20
CA LEU A 18 -58.83 -3.89 73.90
C LEU A 18 -57.98 -4.13 75.16
N VAL A 19 -56.72 -3.71 75.18
CA VAL A 19 -55.82 -3.91 76.33
C VAL A 19 -55.66 -2.68 77.22
N TYR A 20 -56.24 -1.55 76.84
CA TYR A 20 -56.26 -0.31 77.62
C TYR A 20 -57.69 0.11 77.94
N GLY A 21 -57.95 0.42 79.22
CA GLY A 21 -59.21 0.97 79.69
C GLY A 21 -58.99 2.35 80.29
N LEU A 22 -60.00 3.22 80.16
CA LEU A 22 -59.98 4.55 80.78
C LEU A 22 -60.44 4.43 82.24
N ARG A 23 -59.59 4.85 83.18
CA ARG A 23 -59.92 4.87 84.62
C ARG A 23 -60.83 6.05 84.96
N PRO A 24 -61.51 6.02 86.13
CA PRO A 24 -62.30 7.15 86.62
C PRO A 24 -61.50 8.45 86.81
N ASP A 25 -60.19 8.34 87.04
CA ASP A 25 -59.27 9.48 87.14
C ASP A 25 -58.89 10.09 85.77
N GLY A 26 -59.41 9.55 84.67
CA GLY A 26 -59.12 9.99 83.30
C GLY A 26 -57.82 9.45 82.70
N THR A 27 -57.09 8.57 83.40
CA THR A 27 -55.86 7.96 82.89
C THR A 27 -56.11 6.63 82.18
N LEU A 28 -55.33 6.34 81.13
CA LEU A 28 -55.38 5.04 80.46
C LEU A 28 -54.54 4.01 81.20
N ALA A 29 -55.16 2.89 81.55
CA ALA A 29 -54.53 1.79 82.27
C ALA A 29 -54.48 0.53 81.42
N HIS A 30 -53.29 -0.07 81.34
CA HIS A 30 -53.11 -1.37 80.69
C HIS A 30 -53.77 -2.48 81.51
N ILE A 31 -54.29 -3.51 80.85
CA ILE A 31 -55.01 -4.64 81.46
C ILE A 31 -54.20 -5.37 82.55
N SER A 32 -52.86 -5.34 82.47
CA SER A 32 -51.98 -5.90 83.51
C SER A 32 -51.90 -5.07 84.80
N LYS A 33 -52.38 -3.83 84.80
CA LYS A 33 -52.28 -2.87 85.91
C LYS A 33 -53.63 -2.56 86.58
N VAL A 34 -54.66 -3.38 86.34
CA VAL A 34 -56.02 -3.19 86.88
C VAL A 34 -56.51 -4.42 87.63
N GLN A 35 -57.46 -4.22 88.54
CA GLN A 35 -58.14 -5.31 89.25
C GLN A 35 -59.03 -6.12 88.30
N ARG A 36 -59.23 -7.41 88.58
CA ARG A 36 -60.03 -8.31 87.74
C ARG A 36 -61.53 -7.94 87.79
N GLY A 37 -62.23 -8.16 86.68
CA GLY A 37 -63.68 -8.02 86.58
C GLY A 37 -64.16 -6.57 86.53
N LEU A 38 -65.40 -6.34 86.94
CA LEU A 38 -66.00 -4.99 87.03
C LEU A 38 -65.35 -4.10 88.09
N ALA A 39 -64.59 -4.69 89.03
CA ALA A 39 -63.86 -3.97 90.05
C ALA A 39 -62.76 -3.06 89.48
N CYS A 40 -62.34 -3.26 88.21
CA CYS A 40 -61.41 -2.33 87.56
C CYS A 40 -61.97 -0.90 87.42
N GLY A 41 -63.30 -0.72 87.43
CA GLY A 41 -63.95 0.57 87.24
C GLY A 41 -63.64 1.27 85.90
N CYS A 42 -63.05 0.55 84.95
CA CYS A 42 -62.62 1.14 83.68
C CYS A 42 -63.77 1.22 82.68
N VAL A 43 -63.73 2.22 81.80
CA VAL A 43 -64.65 2.39 80.67
C VAL A 43 -63.90 2.36 79.34
N CYS A 44 -64.61 2.04 78.26
CA CYS A 44 -64.04 2.05 76.92
C CYS A 44 -63.70 3.48 76.49
N PRO A 45 -62.48 3.77 76.00
CA PRO A 45 -62.14 5.11 75.53
C PRO A 45 -62.93 5.57 74.29
N ALA A 46 -63.53 4.64 73.53
CA ALA A 46 -64.29 4.98 72.32
C ALA A 46 -65.78 5.22 72.58
N CYS A 47 -66.46 4.29 73.28
CA CYS A 47 -67.92 4.37 73.51
C CYS A 47 -68.31 4.72 74.94
N ILE A 48 -67.34 4.87 75.85
CA ILE A 48 -67.55 5.11 77.28
C ILE A 48 -68.31 3.98 78.01
N GLY A 49 -68.59 2.86 77.31
CA GLY A 49 -69.22 1.67 77.90
C GLY A 49 -68.37 1.02 78.99
N GLN A 50 -69.02 0.49 80.02
CA GLN A 50 -68.34 -0.16 81.15
C GLN A 50 -67.56 -1.40 80.71
N LEU A 51 -66.33 -1.54 81.19
CA LEU A 51 -65.44 -2.66 80.86
C LEU A 51 -65.33 -3.69 81.99
N VAL A 52 -65.13 -4.94 81.61
CA VAL A 52 -64.80 -6.09 82.46
C VAL A 52 -63.36 -6.49 82.16
N ALA A 53 -62.47 -6.38 83.15
CA ALA A 53 -61.07 -6.79 83.01
C ALA A 53 -60.93 -8.33 83.10
N ARG A 54 -60.60 -8.99 81.99
CA ARG A 54 -60.31 -10.43 81.93
C ARG A 54 -58.80 -10.65 82.00
N THR A 55 -58.32 -11.06 83.17
CA THR A 55 -56.89 -11.32 83.44
C THR A 55 -56.59 -12.83 83.47
N LYS A 56 -55.29 -13.20 83.37
CA LYS A 56 -54.70 -14.52 83.01
C LYS A 56 -55.29 -15.83 83.59
N ASN A 57 -56.21 -15.79 84.55
CA ASN A 57 -56.83 -17.01 85.13
C ASN A 57 -57.93 -17.64 84.24
N ASP A 58 -58.26 -17.05 83.08
CA ASP A 58 -59.34 -17.54 82.19
C ASP A 58 -58.86 -18.30 80.93
N HIS A 59 -57.59 -18.74 80.86
CA HIS A 59 -56.97 -19.35 79.66
C HIS A 59 -57.06 -18.49 78.36
N GLN A 60 -57.38 -17.20 78.49
CA GLN A 60 -57.45 -16.23 77.40
C GLN A 60 -56.35 -15.17 77.54
N VAL A 61 -55.96 -14.56 76.41
CA VAL A 61 -55.08 -13.39 76.38
C VAL A 61 -55.73 -12.26 77.20
N PRO A 62 -55.00 -11.58 78.12
CA PRO A 62 -55.57 -10.53 78.95
C PRO A 62 -56.19 -9.40 78.12
N HIS A 63 -57.46 -9.09 78.35
CA HIS A 63 -58.16 -8.00 77.66
C HIS A 63 -59.33 -7.42 78.46
N PHE A 64 -59.79 -6.25 78.03
CA PHE A 64 -61.06 -5.68 78.44
C PHE A 64 -62.18 -6.12 77.49
N ALA A 65 -63.28 -6.59 78.07
CA ALA A 65 -64.53 -6.87 77.36
C ALA A 65 -65.62 -5.87 77.81
N HIS A 66 -66.57 -5.52 76.95
CA HIS A 66 -67.70 -4.69 77.35
C HIS A 66 -68.65 -5.47 78.25
N ALA A 67 -69.13 -4.86 79.34
CA ALA A 67 -70.04 -5.50 80.29
C ALA A 67 -71.39 -5.87 79.65
N SER A 68 -71.85 -5.09 78.68
CA SER A 68 -73.07 -5.35 77.90
C SER A 68 -72.95 -6.48 76.88
N GLY A 69 -71.73 -6.96 76.61
CA GLY A 69 -71.46 -7.99 75.59
C GLY A 69 -71.29 -7.46 74.15
N GLU A 70 -71.66 -6.21 73.87
CA GLU A 70 -71.47 -5.58 72.56
C GLU A 70 -70.06 -4.97 72.44
N ALA A 71 -69.27 -5.43 71.47
CA ALA A 71 -67.96 -4.85 71.20
C ALA A 71 -68.08 -3.59 70.34
N CYS A 72 -67.57 -2.44 70.80
CA CYS A 72 -67.40 -1.27 69.94
C CYS A 72 -66.16 -1.45 69.05
N GLY A 73 -66.30 -1.27 67.73
CA GLY A 73 -65.19 -1.46 66.77
C GLY A 73 -64.00 -0.52 66.96
N GLY A 74 -64.19 0.66 67.56
CA GLY A 74 -63.16 1.72 67.64
C GLY A 74 -62.29 1.72 68.90
N GLY A 75 -62.56 0.87 69.90
CA GLY A 75 -61.90 0.92 71.22
C GLY A 75 -60.36 0.89 71.17
N PRO A 76 -59.74 -0.12 70.52
CA PRO A 76 -58.29 -0.24 70.46
C PRO A 76 -57.61 0.91 69.69
N GLU A 77 -58.28 1.46 68.69
CA GLU A 77 -57.76 2.56 67.87
C GLU A 77 -57.75 3.87 68.63
N THR A 78 -58.88 4.20 69.29
CA THR A 78 -58.98 5.38 70.16
C THR A 78 -57.99 5.29 71.32
N ALA A 79 -57.82 4.12 71.92
CA ALA A 79 -56.84 3.92 72.99
C ALA A 79 -55.41 4.24 72.52
N LEU A 80 -55.02 3.73 71.34
CA LEU A 80 -53.69 3.98 70.79
C LEU A 80 -53.47 5.46 70.44
N HIS A 81 -54.48 6.12 69.86
CA HIS A 81 -54.44 7.54 69.53
C HIS A 81 -54.26 8.42 70.78
N LEU A 82 -55.03 8.13 71.84
CA LEU A 82 -54.93 8.83 73.12
C LEU A 82 -53.57 8.59 73.80
N LEU A 83 -53.06 7.36 73.78
CA LEU A 83 -51.73 7.05 74.32
C LEU A 83 -50.62 7.77 73.56
N ALA A 84 -50.71 7.82 72.22
CA ALA A 84 -49.76 8.55 71.40
C ALA A 84 -49.75 10.04 71.73
N LYS A 85 -50.93 10.63 71.97
CA LYS A 85 -51.06 12.02 72.41
C LYS A 85 -50.48 12.26 73.81
N ASP A 86 -50.71 11.33 74.73
CA ASP A 86 -50.22 11.40 76.11
C ASP A 86 -48.68 11.41 76.19
N VAL A 87 -47.99 10.73 75.28
CA VAL A 87 -46.51 10.70 75.20
C VAL A 87 -45.91 12.10 75.09
N PHE A 88 -46.58 13.02 74.39
CA PHE A 88 -46.07 14.38 74.19
C PHE A 88 -46.24 15.31 75.39
N ARG A 89 -47.08 14.96 76.38
CA ARG A 89 -47.29 15.81 77.57
C ARG A 89 -46.02 16.00 78.40
N ALA A 90 -45.05 15.10 78.27
CA ALA A 90 -43.78 15.15 78.98
C ALA A 90 -42.67 15.90 78.23
N ASN A 91 -43.00 16.66 77.17
CA ASN A 91 -42.03 17.38 76.32
C ASN A 91 -40.87 16.48 75.82
N PRO A 92 -41.18 15.35 75.15
CA PRO A 92 -40.17 14.39 74.74
C PRO A 92 -39.32 14.89 73.58
N THR A 93 -38.20 14.21 73.34
CA THR A 93 -37.47 14.29 72.07
C THR A 93 -38.16 13.43 71.02
N MET A 94 -38.40 13.99 69.83
CA MET A 94 -39.00 13.30 68.68
C MET A 94 -38.06 13.37 67.47
N LEU A 95 -37.98 12.29 66.69
CA LEU A 95 -37.26 12.28 65.41
C LEU A 95 -38.15 12.85 64.29
N LEU A 96 -37.71 13.89 63.60
CA LEU A 96 -38.35 14.40 62.39
C LEU A 96 -37.83 13.68 61.14
N PRO A 97 -38.67 13.48 60.10
CA PRO A 97 -38.23 12.88 58.85
C PRO A 97 -37.23 13.77 58.10
N GLY A 98 -36.33 13.14 57.34
CA GLY A 98 -35.49 13.85 56.38
C GLY A 98 -36.32 14.49 55.27
N ARG A 99 -35.79 15.55 54.66
CA ARG A 99 -36.53 16.30 53.63
C ARG A 99 -35.63 17.01 52.63
N PRO A 100 -36.08 17.23 51.39
CA PRO A 100 -35.44 18.18 50.52
C PRO A 100 -35.57 19.60 51.11
N ALA A 101 -34.54 20.41 50.85
CA ALA A 101 -34.47 21.80 51.27
C ALA A 101 -33.58 22.58 50.31
N LEU A 102 -33.63 23.90 50.42
CA LEU A 102 -32.61 24.76 49.85
C LEU A 102 -31.49 24.98 50.88
N ASP A 103 -30.24 24.89 50.44
CA ASP A 103 -29.07 25.30 51.21
C ASP A 103 -28.90 26.84 51.19
N LYS A 104 -27.82 27.35 51.82
CA LYS A 104 -27.52 28.81 51.82
C LYS A 104 -27.28 29.38 50.42
N ARG A 105 -26.89 28.53 49.46
CA ARG A 105 -26.64 28.88 48.06
C ARG A 105 -27.87 28.66 47.17
N LYS A 106 -29.05 28.39 47.76
CA LYS A 106 -30.30 28.07 47.07
C LYS A 106 -30.20 26.84 46.15
N GLN A 107 -29.32 25.89 46.49
CA GLN A 107 -29.22 24.60 45.85
C GLN A 107 -30.08 23.57 46.58
N VAL A 108 -30.64 22.64 45.81
CA VAL A 108 -31.51 21.62 46.37
C VAL A 108 -30.67 20.53 47.01
N VAL A 109 -30.80 20.37 48.32
CA VAL A 109 -30.09 19.37 49.13
C VAL A 109 -31.08 18.54 49.94
N THR A 110 -30.71 17.32 50.31
CA THR A 110 -31.48 16.50 51.24
C THR A 110 -30.97 16.74 52.66
N LYS A 111 -31.81 17.33 53.51
CA LYS A 111 -31.53 17.41 54.94
C LYS A 111 -31.89 16.06 55.60
N PRO A 112 -30.98 15.45 56.38
CA PRO A 112 -31.28 14.20 57.07
C PRO A 112 -32.37 14.40 58.13
N GLY A 113 -32.94 13.30 58.62
CA GLY A 113 -33.83 13.33 59.78
C GLY A 113 -33.10 13.87 61.00
N GLN A 114 -33.83 14.53 61.89
CA GLN A 114 -33.26 15.25 63.03
C GLN A 114 -34.07 14.98 64.29
N GLU A 115 -33.39 14.60 65.38
CA GLU A 115 -34.00 14.57 66.71
C GLU A 115 -34.19 16.00 67.23
N VAL A 116 -35.39 16.29 67.71
CA VAL A 116 -35.80 17.61 68.18
C VAL A 116 -36.48 17.50 69.53
N GLU A 117 -36.13 18.40 70.45
CA GLU A 117 -36.91 18.58 71.67
C GLU A 117 -38.25 19.22 71.32
N THR A 118 -39.32 18.68 71.90
CA THR A 118 -40.68 19.20 71.69
C THR A 118 -41.16 19.91 72.94
N GLU A 119 -41.71 21.10 72.77
CA GLU A 119 -42.50 21.80 73.78
C GLU A 119 -43.97 21.59 73.43
N PHE A 120 -44.68 20.80 74.23
CA PHE A 120 -46.10 20.57 74.06
C PHE A 120 -46.87 21.84 74.41
N LEU A 121 -47.63 22.36 73.44
CA LEU A 121 -48.38 23.60 73.63
C LEU A 121 -49.79 23.30 74.14
N ARG A 122 -50.62 22.61 73.34
CA ARG A 122 -52.01 22.27 73.70
C ARG A 122 -52.53 21.04 72.95
N LEU A 123 -53.50 20.35 73.55
CA LEU A 123 -54.44 19.44 72.87
C LEU A 123 -55.60 20.29 72.33
N GLU A 124 -56.10 19.95 71.13
CA GLU A 124 -57.28 20.59 70.50
C GLU A 124 -57.13 22.10 70.29
N TYR A 125 -56.13 22.49 69.49
CA TYR A 125 -56.06 23.83 68.93
C TYR A 125 -57.15 24.01 67.87
N THR A 126 -58.12 24.88 68.11
CA THR A 126 -59.07 25.32 67.07
C THR A 126 -58.60 26.66 66.52
N ASP A 127 -57.87 26.62 65.40
CA ASP A 127 -57.60 27.82 64.62
C ASP A 127 -58.88 28.31 63.93
N PRO A 128 -59.11 29.63 63.77
CA PRO A 128 -60.16 30.20 62.91
C PRO A 128 -60.29 29.59 61.50
N LYS A 129 -59.27 28.87 60.98
CA LYS A 129 -59.32 28.18 59.68
C LYS A 129 -59.75 26.70 59.74
N MET A 130 -60.29 26.23 60.86
CA MET A 130 -60.77 24.84 61.03
C MET A 130 -59.70 23.77 60.72
N ILE A 131 -58.46 23.98 61.18
CA ILE A 131 -57.45 22.92 61.24
C ILE A 131 -57.39 22.46 62.69
N ILE A 132 -57.73 21.20 62.92
CA ILE A 132 -57.62 20.56 64.23
C ILE A 132 -56.50 19.52 64.12
N PRO A 133 -55.27 19.86 64.51
CA PRO A 133 -54.19 18.90 64.55
C PRO A 133 -54.36 17.96 65.75
N ASP A 134 -53.89 16.72 65.62
CA ASP A 134 -53.86 15.81 66.76
C ASP A 134 -53.00 16.34 67.91
N LEU A 135 -51.90 16.99 67.56
CA LEU A 135 -50.93 17.55 68.48
C LEU A 135 -50.36 18.86 67.93
N TYR A 136 -50.30 19.86 68.80
CA TYR A 136 -49.64 21.12 68.53
C TYR A 136 -48.43 21.28 69.45
N VAL A 137 -47.24 21.23 68.86
CA VAL A 137 -45.96 21.33 69.56
C VAL A 137 -45.10 22.45 68.98
N ARG A 138 -44.12 22.90 69.74
CA ARG A 138 -43.01 23.73 69.24
C ARG A 138 -41.75 22.90 69.19
N ALA A 139 -41.04 22.97 68.07
CA ALA A 139 -39.76 22.29 67.87
C ALA A 139 -38.86 23.15 67.00
N LEU A 140 -37.54 23.13 67.25
CA LEU A 140 -36.55 23.93 66.49
C LEU A 140 -36.87 25.43 66.44
N GLY A 141 -37.56 25.95 67.46
CA GLY A 141 -37.96 27.36 67.57
C GLY A 141 -39.17 27.77 66.72
N TYR A 142 -39.89 26.83 66.09
CA TYR A 142 -41.11 27.10 65.34
C TYR A 142 -42.26 26.15 65.70
N ASP A 143 -43.46 26.57 65.34
CA ASP A 143 -44.71 25.84 65.55
C ASP A 143 -44.82 24.65 64.58
N LEU A 144 -45.14 23.46 65.10
CA LEU A 144 -45.20 22.19 64.36
C LEU A 144 -46.49 21.45 64.69
N PHE A 145 -47.23 21.06 63.66
CA PHE A 145 -48.36 20.16 63.80
C PHE A 145 -47.92 18.71 63.66
N VAL A 146 -48.44 17.84 64.52
CA VAL A 146 -48.18 16.41 64.48
C VAL A 146 -49.52 15.70 64.36
N GLU A 147 -49.67 14.90 63.31
CA GLU A 147 -50.84 14.06 63.05
C GLU A 147 -50.51 12.61 63.39
N VAL A 148 -51.43 11.90 64.05
CA VAL A 148 -51.23 10.51 64.44
C VAL A 148 -52.20 9.63 63.66
N ALA A 149 -51.69 8.99 62.61
CA ALA A 149 -52.47 8.08 61.78
C ALA A 149 -52.53 6.69 62.42
N VAL A 150 -53.71 6.30 62.91
CA VAL A 150 -53.95 4.95 63.48
C VAL A 150 -54.73 4.08 62.50
N THR A 151 -55.80 4.62 61.91
CA THR A 151 -56.60 3.97 60.85
C THR A 151 -56.89 4.88 59.68
N HIS A 152 -56.85 6.19 59.90
CA HIS A 152 -57.08 7.21 58.90
C HIS A 152 -55.83 8.07 58.78
N PHE A 153 -55.37 8.27 57.56
CA PHE A 153 -54.32 9.21 57.21
C PHE A 153 -54.93 10.57 56.89
N SER A 154 -54.13 11.62 57.00
CA SER A 154 -54.51 12.98 56.62
C SER A 154 -54.82 13.03 55.13
N ASP A 155 -56.01 13.52 54.79
CA ASP A 155 -56.45 13.64 53.41
C ASP A 155 -55.87 14.88 52.71
N ASP A 156 -56.03 14.93 51.37
CA ASP A 156 -55.52 16.02 50.55
C ASP A 156 -56.13 17.38 50.93
N ASP A 157 -57.37 17.40 51.43
CA ASP A 157 -58.05 18.61 51.90
C ASP A 157 -57.38 19.17 53.16
N LYS A 158 -57.05 18.31 54.13
CA LYS A 158 -56.32 18.67 55.35
C LYS A 158 -54.90 19.12 55.00
N ILE A 159 -54.19 18.39 54.13
CA ILE A 159 -52.85 18.76 53.65
C ILE A 159 -52.87 20.13 52.96
N ARG A 160 -53.89 20.42 52.14
CA ARG A 160 -54.08 21.73 51.50
C ARG A 160 -54.25 22.84 52.54
N ARG A 161 -55.11 22.65 53.54
CA ARG A 161 -55.30 23.64 54.62
C ARG A 161 -54.01 23.87 55.42
N LEU A 162 -53.26 22.82 55.73
CA LEU A 162 -51.95 22.91 56.40
C LEU A 162 -50.95 23.76 55.58
N ARG A 163 -50.91 23.55 54.26
CA ARG A 163 -50.10 24.32 53.32
C ARG A 163 -50.50 25.80 53.26
N GLU A 164 -51.81 26.10 53.23
CA GLU A 164 -52.34 27.48 53.27
C GLU A 164 -52.07 28.19 54.60
N HIS A 165 -52.12 27.45 55.70
CA HIS A 165 -51.76 27.96 57.03
C HIS A 165 -50.25 28.22 57.17
N ARG A 166 -49.42 27.54 56.36
CA ARG A 166 -47.95 27.63 56.35
C ARG A 166 -47.25 27.12 57.61
N THR A 167 -47.94 26.31 58.42
CA THR A 167 -47.33 25.64 59.58
C THR A 167 -46.84 24.25 59.18
N PRO A 168 -45.55 23.92 59.36
CA PRO A 168 -45.03 22.59 59.10
C PRO A 168 -45.86 21.51 59.82
N ALA A 169 -46.10 20.40 59.14
CA ALA A 169 -46.88 19.30 59.67
C ALA A 169 -46.22 17.97 59.34
N VAL A 170 -46.10 17.11 60.34
CA VAL A 170 -45.60 15.74 60.22
C VAL A 170 -46.70 14.76 60.58
N GLU A 171 -46.81 13.68 59.85
CA GLU A 171 -47.70 12.57 60.18
C GLU A 171 -46.87 11.39 60.65
N ILE A 172 -47.29 10.79 61.77
CA ILE A 172 -46.71 9.58 62.36
C ILE A 172 -47.67 8.43 62.08
N ASP A 173 -47.18 7.40 61.39
CA ASP A 173 -47.95 6.24 60.99
C ASP A 173 -47.88 5.14 62.06
N LEU A 174 -48.92 5.03 62.87
CA LEU A 174 -49.13 3.96 63.85
C LEU A 174 -50.08 2.86 63.34
N SER A 175 -50.42 2.86 62.05
CA SER A 175 -51.37 1.89 61.48
C SER A 175 -50.89 0.45 61.61
N ARG A 176 -49.56 0.25 61.62
CA ARG A 176 -48.90 -1.05 61.74
C ARG A 176 -48.50 -1.43 63.18
N LEU A 177 -48.72 -0.55 64.16
CA LEU A 177 -48.37 -0.85 65.54
C LEU A 177 -49.38 -1.85 66.15
N PRO A 178 -48.92 -2.97 66.74
CA PRO A 178 -49.81 -3.92 67.38
C PRO A 178 -50.70 -3.25 68.43
N ARG A 179 -52.02 -3.51 68.38
CA ARG A 179 -52.99 -2.88 69.29
C ARG A 179 -52.83 -3.31 70.76
N ALA A 180 -52.08 -4.39 70.99
CA ALA A 180 -51.74 -4.90 72.31
C ALA A 180 -50.38 -4.39 72.84
N SER A 181 -49.73 -3.44 72.15
CA SER A 181 -48.42 -2.92 72.54
C SER A 181 -48.43 -2.23 73.90
N THR A 182 -47.29 -2.29 74.58
CA THR A 182 -47.07 -1.64 75.88
C THR A 182 -46.92 -0.12 75.75
N ARG A 183 -46.96 0.61 76.87
CA ARG A 183 -46.85 2.08 76.85
C ARG A 183 -45.47 2.51 76.36
N GLU A 184 -44.45 1.73 76.71
CA GLU A 184 -43.06 1.94 76.34
C GLU A 184 -42.85 1.71 74.83
N GLU A 185 -43.43 0.64 74.26
CA GLU A 185 -43.40 0.37 72.82
C GLU A 185 -44.15 1.45 72.02
N ILE A 186 -45.31 1.90 72.50
CA ILE A 186 -46.06 2.99 71.88
C ILE A 186 -45.27 4.29 71.92
N ALA A 187 -44.63 4.61 73.05
CA ALA A 187 -43.80 5.81 73.17
C ALA A 187 -42.60 5.78 72.21
N ASP A 188 -41.89 4.65 72.12
CA ASP A 188 -40.77 4.52 71.18
C ASP A 188 -41.22 4.62 69.72
N ALA A 189 -42.34 3.99 69.36
CA ALA A 189 -42.95 4.10 68.04
C ALA A 189 -43.26 5.55 67.67
N VAL A 190 -44.03 6.23 68.53
CA VAL A 190 -44.43 7.63 68.35
C VAL A 190 -43.20 8.53 68.21
N LEU A 191 -42.22 8.39 69.09
CA LEU A 191 -41.09 9.31 69.15
C LEU A 191 -40.02 9.03 68.09
N ARG A 192 -39.80 7.77 67.68
CA ARG A 192 -38.65 7.39 66.84
C ARG A 192 -38.89 6.32 65.78
N THR A 193 -39.51 5.19 66.12
CA THR A 193 -39.44 4.00 65.25
C THR A 193 -40.58 3.87 64.24
N ALA A 194 -41.73 4.52 64.48
CA ALA A 194 -42.83 4.53 63.52
C ALA A 194 -42.47 5.34 62.25
N PRO A 195 -42.91 4.89 61.06
CA PRO A 195 -42.78 5.67 59.83
C PRO A 195 -43.38 7.06 60.00
N ARG A 196 -42.73 8.05 59.41
CA ARG A 196 -43.13 9.45 59.52
C ARG A 196 -42.82 10.21 58.26
N LEU A 197 -43.69 11.13 57.89
CA LEU A 197 -43.55 11.94 56.68
C LEU A 197 -43.97 13.37 56.92
N TRP A 198 -43.40 14.29 56.16
CA TRP A 198 -43.87 15.67 56.12
C TRP A 198 -45.15 15.74 55.29
N LEU A 199 -46.27 16.09 55.92
CA LEU A 199 -47.49 16.47 55.21
C LEU A 199 -47.28 17.83 54.49
N PHE A 200 -46.61 18.74 55.18
CA PHE A 200 -46.20 20.02 54.62
C PHE A 200 -44.94 20.53 55.31
N HIS A 201 -44.02 21.08 54.54
CA HIS A 201 -42.91 21.89 55.05
C HIS A 201 -42.51 22.93 53.99
N PRO A 202 -42.41 24.23 54.32
CA PRO A 202 -42.16 25.29 53.32
C PRO A 202 -40.85 25.10 52.55
N GLY A 203 -39.81 24.57 53.22
CA GLY A 203 -38.54 24.20 52.58
C GLY A 203 -38.62 23.06 51.55
N ILE A 204 -39.62 22.16 51.61
CA ILE A 204 -39.83 21.10 50.61
C ILE A 204 -40.40 21.73 49.34
N ASP A 205 -41.48 22.50 49.47
CA ASP A 205 -42.12 23.23 48.36
C ASP A 205 -41.14 24.15 47.63
N ALA A 206 -40.30 24.88 48.38
CA ALA A 206 -39.26 25.73 47.81
C ALA A 206 -38.21 24.92 47.01
N ALA A 207 -37.81 23.76 47.52
CA ALA A 207 -36.87 22.87 46.84
C ALA A 207 -37.48 22.26 45.57
N GLU A 208 -38.73 21.82 45.61
CA GLU A 208 -39.44 21.29 44.45
C GLU A 208 -39.64 22.34 43.37
N THR A 209 -40.05 23.55 43.75
CA THR A 209 -40.20 24.68 42.82
C THR A 209 -38.88 24.97 42.11
N LYS A 210 -37.77 24.99 42.86
CA LYS A 210 -36.43 25.17 42.28
C LYS A 210 -36.04 24.05 41.32
N ARG A 211 -36.27 22.78 41.69
CA ARG A 211 -36.00 21.63 40.80
C ARG A 211 -36.77 21.75 39.48
N ARG A 212 -38.07 22.06 39.54
CA ARG A 212 -38.91 22.22 38.34
C ARG A 212 -38.40 23.35 37.44
N ALA A 213 -38.03 24.49 38.02
CA ALA A 213 -37.49 25.62 37.27
C ALA A 213 -36.13 25.29 36.62
N ASP A 214 -35.24 24.61 37.33
CA ASP A 214 -33.93 24.21 36.80
C ASP A 214 -34.06 23.18 35.67
N GLU A 215 -34.99 22.23 35.80
CA GLU A 215 -35.28 21.25 34.75
C GLU A 215 -35.86 21.93 33.50
N GLN A 216 -36.85 22.81 33.66
CA GLN A 216 -37.42 23.59 32.55
C GLN A 216 -36.35 24.43 31.84
N LYS A 217 -35.44 25.05 32.61
CA LYS A 217 -34.33 25.81 32.05
C LYS A 217 -33.39 24.93 31.22
N ARG A 218 -33.00 23.75 31.72
CA ARG A 218 -32.15 22.80 31.00
C ARG A 218 -32.81 22.31 29.72
N GLN A 219 -34.10 21.97 29.77
CA GLN A 219 -34.87 21.55 28.59
C GLN A 219 -34.95 22.67 27.55
N ALA A 220 -35.21 23.91 27.98
CA ALA A 220 -35.23 25.05 27.08
C ALA A 220 -33.85 25.34 26.45
N GLU A 221 -32.77 25.23 27.22
CA GLU A 221 -31.39 25.39 26.72
C GLU A 221 -31.03 24.30 25.70
N GLU A 222 -31.39 23.05 25.95
CA GLU A 222 -31.15 21.93 25.02
C GLU A 222 -31.97 22.08 23.73
N GLN A 223 -33.26 22.42 23.85
CA GLN A 223 -34.12 22.67 22.69
C GLN A 223 -33.59 23.83 21.85
N LYS A 224 -33.15 24.92 22.48
CA LYS A 224 -32.53 26.04 21.78
C LYS A 224 -31.25 25.61 21.07
N ARG A 225 -30.38 24.85 21.73
CA ARG A 225 -29.12 24.34 21.13
C ARG A 225 -29.41 23.47 19.89
N GLN A 226 -30.42 22.60 19.97
CA GLN A 226 -30.83 21.76 18.84
C GLN A 226 -31.44 22.59 17.71
N ALA A 227 -32.30 23.56 18.03
CA ALA A 227 -32.87 24.48 17.04
C ALA A 227 -31.79 25.31 16.33
N ASP A 228 -30.82 25.85 17.08
CA ASP A 228 -29.70 26.61 16.54
C ASP A 228 -28.81 25.74 15.62
N ALA A 229 -28.55 24.48 16.02
CA ALA A 229 -27.80 23.53 15.20
C ALA A 229 -28.54 23.18 13.90
N ARG A 230 -29.86 22.95 13.97
CA ARG A 230 -30.71 22.69 12.81
C ARG A 230 -30.77 23.90 11.88
N ALA A 231 -31.01 25.09 12.41
CA ALA A 231 -31.03 26.32 11.62
C ALA A 231 -29.67 26.59 10.94
N LYS A 232 -28.56 26.29 11.60
CA LYS A 232 -27.22 26.38 11.00
C LYS A 232 -27.02 25.35 9.89
N HIS A 233 -27.52 24.13 10.06
CA HIS A 233 -27.49 23.08 9.03
C HIS A 233 -28.31 23.50 7.80
N ASP A 234 -29.57 23.89 8.01
CA ASP A 234 -30.49 24.31 6.94
C ASP A 234 -29.92 25.51 6.16
N ARG A 235 -29.33 26.50 6.86
CA ARG A 235 -28.62 27.62 6.20
C ARG A 235 -27.48 27.14 5.32
N ARG A 236 -26.63 26.22 5.81
CA ARG A 236 -25.51 25.69 5.01
C ARG A 236 -25.98 24.94 3.77
N VAL A 237 -27.07 24.17 3.87
CA VAL A 237 -27.68 23.47 2.73
C VAL A 237 -28.19 24.47 1.70
N ASN A 238 -28.97 25.48 2.13
CA ASN A 238 -29.51 26.50 1.23
C ASN A 238 -28.40 27.35 0.58
N ASP A 239 -27.41 27.81 1.35
CA ASP A 239 -26.28 28.59 0.83
C ASP A 239 -25.49 27.79 -0.22
N LEU A 240 -25.34 26.48 -0.02
CA LEU A 240 -24.65 25.58 -0.95
C LEU A 240 -25.42 25.41 -2.26
N ILE A 241 -26.73 25.20 -2.18
CA ILE A 241 -27.61 25.06 -3.36
C ILE A 241 -27.65 26.38 -4.14
N GLU A 242 -27.81 27.51 -3.44
CA GLU A 242 -27.85 28.83 -4.08
C GLU A 242 -26.51 29.14 -4.77
N ALA A 243 -25.39 28.84 -4.11
CA ALA A 243 -24.08 28.95 -4.73
C ALA A 243 -23.94 28.06 -5.97
N TYR A 244 -24.54 26.86 -5.95
CA TYR A 244 -24.52 25.95 -7.11
C TYR A 244 -25.37 26.49 -8.27
N ARG A 245 -26.60 26.93 -8.01
CA ARG A 245 -27.54 27.47 -9.03
C ARG A 245 -27.03 28.75 -9.69
N THR A 246 -26.34 29.59 -8.93
CA THR A 246 -25.75 30.85 -9.43
C THR A 246 -24.39 30.65 -10.09
N THR A 247 -23.82 29.44 -10.05
CA THR A 247 -22.54 29.17 -10.73
C THR A 247 -22.77 29.12 -12.24
N PRO A 248 -22.05 29.93 -13.03
CA PRO A 248 -22.22 29.93 -14.47
C PRO A 248 -21.80 28.57 -15.06
N PRO A 249 -22.49 28.12 -16.13
CA PRO A 249 -22.06 26.94 -16.88
C PRO A 249 -20.67 27.17 -17.48
N HIS A 250 -19.92 26.10 -17.68
CA HIS A 250 -18.60 26.16 -18.30
C HIS A 250 -18.71 26.58 -19.76
N ALA A 251 -17.69 27.28 -20.25
CA ALA A 251 -17.57 27.55 -21.67
C ALA A 251 -17.36 26.23 -22.43
N THR A 252 -18.02 26.08 -23.57
CA THR A 252 -17.89 24.90 -24.45
C THR A 252 -16.54 24.83 -25.18
N THR A 253 -15.67 25.82 -24.97
CA THR A 253 -14.42 26.03 -25.72
C THR A 253 -13.16 25.72 -24.92
N ASP A 254 -13.26 25.08 -23.76
CA ASP A 254 -12.07 24.74 -22.99
C ASP A 254 -11.22 23.69 -23.74
N GLU A 255 -9.94 24.01 -23.95
CA GLU A 255 -9.00 23.12 -24.63
C GLU A 255 -8.71 21.88 -23.77
N VAL A 256 -8.97 20.69 -24.32
CA VAL A 256 -8.75 19.43 -23.61
C VAL A 256 -7.25 19.13 -23.55
N PRO A 257 -6.66 18.98 -22.36
CA PRO A 257 -5.23 18.77 -22.23
C PRO A 257 -4.80 17.43 -22.83
N ARG A 258 -3.68 17.44 -23.57
CA ARG A 258 -3.07 16.24 -24.19
C ARG A 258 -4.09 15.41 -25.00
N LEU A 259 -5.01 16.08 -25.70
CA LEU A 259 -6.09 15.43 -26.46
C LEU A 259 -5.57 14.42 -27.50
N ALA A 260 -4.48 14.76 -28.20
CA ALA A 260 -3.86 13.87 -29.19
C ALA A 260 -3.43 12.52 -28.57
N GLU A 261 -2.93 12.55 -27.34
CA GLU A 261 -2.55 11.33 -26.62
C GLU A 261 -3.77 10.50 -26.26
N LEU A 262 -4.81 11.15 -25.72
CA LEU A 262 -6.09 10.50 -25.41
C LEU A 262 -6.73 9.90 -26.67
N GLN A 263 -6.61 10.54 -27.82
CA GLN A 263 -7.08 9.99 -29.10
C GLN A 263 -6.28 8.75 -29.49
N ALA A 264 -4.94 8.81 -29.43
CA ALA A 264 -4.07 7.71 -29.80
C ALA A 264 -4.29 6.45 -28.94
N VAL A 265 -4.57 6.63 -27.65
CA VAL A 265 -4.85 5.51 -26.73
C VAL A 265 -6.33 5.14 -26.66
N GLY A 266 -7.21 5.76 -27.47
CA GLY A 266 -8.64 5.48 -27.53
C GLY A 266 -9.39 5.81 -26.24
N LEU A 267 -9.07 6.94 -25.61
CA LEU A 267 -9.70 7.47 -24.40
C LEU A 267 -10.36 8.83 -24.58
N SER A 268 -10.20 9.47 -25.74
CA SER A 268 -10.85 10.75 -26.05
C SER A 268 -12.38 10.70 -26.00
N GLU A 269 -13.00 9.56 -26.29
CA GLU A 269 -14.46 9.36 -26.18
C GLU A 269 -14.95 9.22 -24.72
N HIS A 270 -14.02 9.06 -23.78
CA HIS A 270 -14.31 8.86 -22.36
C HIS A 270 -14.13 10.13 -21.52
N VAL A 271 -13.88 11.27 -22.15
CA VAL A 271 -13.89 12.59 -21.50
C VAL A 271 -15.10 13.41 -21.99
N GLY A 272 -15.55 14.35 -21.17
CA GLY A 272 -16.77 15.13 -21.44
C GLY A 272 -18.05 14.43 -20.98
N ILE A 273 -17.92 13.38 -20.16
CA ILE A 273 -19.05 12.63 -19.62
C ILE A 273 -19.83 13.50 -18.64
N ALA A 274 -21.12 13.71 -18.91
CA ALA A 274 -21.99 14.46 -18.02
C ALA A 274 -22.24 13.68 -16.72
N VAL A 275 -21.96 14.32 -15.57
CA VAL A 275 -22.23 13.80 -14.23
C VAL A 275 -22.90 14.88 -13.38
N ALA A 276 -23.63 14.50 -12.34
CA ALA A 276 -24.10 15.48 -11.36
C ALA A 276 -22.91 16.20 -10.72
N GLY A 277 -23.05 17.49 -10.43
CA GLY A 277 -22.00 18.29 -9.80
C GLY A 277 -20.94 18.87 -10.72
N ILE A 278 -21.12 18.84 -12.06
CA ILE A 278 -20.14 19.46 -12.98
C ILE A 278 -19.86 20.92 -12.64
N ALA A 279 -20.87 21.71 -12.23
CA ALA A 279 -20.67 23.12 -11.90
C ALA A 279 -19.77 23.34 -10.68
N CYS A 280 -19.47 22.30 -9.89
CA CYS A 280 -18.51 22.41 -8.80
C CYS A 280 -17.06 22.59 -9.26
N PHE A 281 -16.76 22.30 -10.53
CA PHE A 281 -15.43 22.42 -11.11
C PHE A 281 -15.22 23.77 -11.80
N THR A 282 -13.98 24.23 -11.89
CA THR A 282 -13.61 25.48 -12.56
C THR A 282 -13.54 25.35 -14.07
N ALA A 283 -13.31 24.14 -14.59
CA ALA A 283 -13.24 23.81 -16.01
C ALA A 283 -14.34 22.81 -16.42
N GLY A 284 -14.67 22.77 -17.71
CA GLY A 284 -15.67 21.84 -18.26
C GLY A 284 -15.33 20.36 -18.03
N PRO A 285 -16.32 19.44 -18.15
CA PRO A 285 -16.15 18.02 -17.86
C PRO A 285 -14.99 17.38 -18.62
N ALA A 286 -14.78 17.73 -19.89
CA ALA A 286 -13.69 17.17 -20.68
C ALA A 286 -12.30 17.46 -20.11
N VAL A 287 -12.09 18.66 -19.55
CA VAL A 287 -10.78 19.08 -19.04
C VAL A 287 -10.41 18.36 -17.75
N TRP A 288 -11.26 18.42 -16.72
CA TRP A 288 -10.91 17.81 -15.44
C TRP A 288 -10.94 16.27 -15.53
N GLN A 289 -11.78 15.69 -16.39
CA GLN A 289 -11.80 14.24 -16.64
C GLN A 289 -10.54 13.78 -17.37
N ALA A 290 -10.05 14.57 -18.34
CA ALA A 290 -8.76 14.32 -18.98
C ALA A 290 -7.63 14.34 -17.95
N ARG A 291 -7.61 15.30 -17.01
CA ARG A 291 -6.62 15.33 -15.92
C ARG A 291 -6.66 14.12 -15.01
N ILE A 292 -7.83 13.55 -14.77
CA ILE A 292 -7.89 12.28 -14.04
C ILE A 292 -7.21 11.16 -14.84
N LEU A 293 -7.55 10.99 -16.13
CA LEU A 293 -6.97 9.91 -16.94
C LEU A 293 -5.45 10.07 -17.12
N ILE A 294 -5.00 11.29 -17.42
CA ILE A 294 -3.60 11.62 -17.65
C ILE A 294 -2.83 11.62 -16.33
N ASP A 295 -3.12 12.56 -15.44
CA ASP A 295 -2.23 12.85 -14.33
C ASP A 295 -2.32 11.74 -13.25
N VAL A 296 -3.52 11.19 -13.01
CA VAL A 296 -3.72 10.18 -11.94
C VAL A 296 -3.43 8.76 -12.42
N PHE A 297 -3.96 8.37 -13.57
CA PHE A 297 -3.86 6.99 -14.07
C PHE A 297 -2.65 6.75 -14.97
N HIS A 298 -2.25 7.70 -15.80
CA HIS A 298 -1.05 7.56 -16.64
C HIS A 298 0.22 8.02 -15.95
N ASP A 299 0.33 9.30 -15.57
CA ASP A 299 1.53 9.89 -14.96
C ASP A 299 1.72 9.44 -13.50
N ARG A 300 0.71 8.78 -12.94
CA ARG A 300 0.69 8.22 -11.58
C ARG A 300 1.07 9.24 -10.50
N CYS A 301 0.61 10.48 -10.61
CA CYS A 301 0.90 11.54 -9.64
C CYS A 301 0.48 11.21 -8.20
N LEU A 302 -0.38 10.20 -8.00
CA LEU A 302 -0.80 9.70 -6.68
C LEU A 302 -0.12 8.37 -6.27
N GLY A 303 0.93 7.90 -6.96
CA GLY A 303 1.66 6.64 -6.67
C GLY A 303 1.14 5.38 -7.41
N ASP A 304 1.41 4.16 -6.96
CA ASP A 304 0.94 2.93 -7.65
C ASP A 304 -0.31 2.28 -7.02
N ALA A 305 -0.82 2.84 -5.93
CA ALA A 305 -1.96 2.29 -5.21
C ALA A 305 -3.30 2.51 -5.94
N VAL A 306 -4.28 1.66 -5.61
CA VAL A 306 -5.67 1.74 -6.09
C VAL A 306 -6.26 3.15 -5.84
N ARG A 307 -6.92 3.71 -6.85
CA ARG A 307 -7.36 5.11 -6.87
C ARG A 307 -8.78 5.28 -6.35
N ALA A 308 -8.92 5.93 -5.19
CA ALA A 308 -10.22 6.25 -4.62
C ALA A 308 -10.69 7.66 -5.05
N PRO A 309 -12.01 7.94 -5.07
CA PRO A 309 -12.55 9.24 -5.49
C PRO A 309 -12.07 10.44 -4.65
N VAL A 310 -11.93 10.27 -3.33
CA VAL A 310 -11.53 11.36 -2.41
C VAL A 310 -10.09 11.82 -2.66
N PRO A 311 -9.06 10.95 -2.72
CA PRO A 311 -7.70 11.36 -3.11
C PRO A 311 -7.63 12.07 -4.47
N ILE A 312 -8.36 11.59 -5.48
CA ILE A 312 -8.44 12.24 -6.80
C ILE A 312 -9.04 13.64 -6.67
N THR A 313 -10.09 13.79 -5.87
CA THR A 313 -10.72 15.08 -5.64
C THR A 313 -9.79 16.06 -4.94
N ASN A 314 -9.02 15.59 -3.95
CA ASN A 314 -8.02 16.41 -3.27
C ASN A 314 -6.92 16.87 -4.23
N TYR A 315 -6.50 15.99 -5.15
CA TYR A 315 -5.58 16.35 -6.23
C TYR A 315 -6.16 17.46 -7.12
N LEU A 316 -7.39 17.29 -7.60
CA LEU A 316 -8.07 18.31 -8.40
C LEU A 316 -8.27 19.63 -7.64
N GLU A 317 -8.53 19.58 -6.33
CA GLU A 317 -8.60 20.77 -5.47
C GLU A 317 -7.24 21.48 -5.42
N SER A 318 -6.15 20.73 -5.19
CA SER A 318 -4.80 21.27 -5.15
C SER A 318 -4.33 21.86 -6.49
N ALA A 319 -4.81 21.29 -7.60
CA ALA A 319 -4.55 21.75 -8.96
C ALA A 319 -5.50 22.88 -9.41
N GLY A 320 -6.39 23.37 -8.54
CA GLY A 320 -7.27 24.50 -8.84
C GLY A 320 -8.51 24.16 -9.69
N PHE A 321 -8.82 22.88 -9.89
CA PHE A 321 -9.96 22.42 -10.67
C PHE A 321 -11.27 22.38 -9.89
N VAL A 322 -11.23 22.49 -8.56
CA VAL A 322 -12.42 22.52 -7.70
C VAL A 322 -12.67 23.95 -7.21
N ARG A 323 -13.89 24.48 -7.42
CA ARG A 323 -14.23 25.81 -6.90
C ARG A 323 -14.27 25.75 -5.37
N ARG A 324 -13.58 26.70 -4.73
CA ARG A 324 -13.40 26.76 -3.26
C ARG A 324 -14.69 26.61 -2.44
N ARG A 325 -15.83 27.12 -2.94
CA ARG A 325 -17.15 27.03 -2.28
C ARG A 325 -17.66 25.59 -2.12
N PHE A 326 -17.17 24.65 -2.94
CA PHE A 326 -17.58 23.24 -2.92
C PHE A 326 -16.50 22.30 -2.38
N GLY A 327 -15.31 22.82 -2.04
CA GLY A 327 -14.12 22.01 -1.71
C GLY A 327 -14.21 21.17 -0.44
N ARG A 328 -15.12 21.46 0.50
CA ARG A 328 -15.21 20.76 1.80
C ARG A 328 -16.64 20.75 2.36
N VAL A 329 -17.51 19.95 1.76
CA VAL A 329 -18.91 19.76 2.22
C VAL A 329 -19.02 18.45 2.99
N SER A 330 -19.67 18.46 4.16
CA SER A 330 -19.93 17.23 4.92
C SER A 330 -20.95 16.36 4.19
N GLY A 331 -20.88 15.04 4.39
CA GLY A 331 -21.79 14.08 3.73
C GLY A 331 -23.27 14.44 3.92
N ILE A 332 -23.69 14.70 5.16
CA ILE A 332 -25.08 15.05 5.51
C ILE A 332 -25.56 16.31 4.76
N VAL A 333 -24.76 17.38 4.74
CA VAL A 333 -25.12 18.61 4.02
C VAL A 333 -25.21 18.36 2.51
N ALA A 334 -24.30 17.55 1.97
CA ALA A 334 -24.31 17.21 0.56
C ALA A 334 -25.51 16.32 0.16
N ASP A 335 -25.91 15.39 1.02
CA ASP A 335 -27.04 14.48 0.80
C ASP A 335 -28.37 15.24 0.82
N ASP A 336 -28.55 16.14 1.79
CA ASP A 336 -29.73 17.00 1.86
C ASP A 336 -29.77 17.99 0.69
N ALA A 337 -28.62 18.56 0.31
CA ALA A 337 -28.53 19.43 -0.86
C ALA A 337 -28.89 18.71 -2.16
N ALA A 338 -28.39 17.48 -2.36
CA ALA A 338 -28.71 16.65 -3.53
C ALA A 338 -30.19 16.22 -3.58
N SER A 339 -30.85 16.12 -2.42
CA SER A 339 -32.29 15.83 -2.34
C SER A 339 -33.16 17.01 -2.81
N ILE A 340 -32.66 18.24 -2.66
CA ILE A 340 -33.34 19.46 -3.11
C ILE A 340 -32.94 19.81 -4.56
N GLU A 341 -31.68 19.61 -4.92
CA GLU A 341 -31.12 19.89 -6.25
C GLU A 341 -30.49 18.61 -6.82
N PRO A 342 -31.23 17.77 -7.57
CA PRO A 342 -30.72 16.48 -8.05
C PRO A 342 -29.52 16.57 -9.00
N SER A 343 -29.32 17.74 -9.64
CA SER A 343 -28.16 18.00 -10.50
C SER A 343 -26.89 18.28 -9.70
N PHE A 344 -27.01 18.57 -8.39
CA PHE A 344 -25.90 18.81 -7.49
C PHE A 344 -25.28 17.50 -6.99
N ALA A 345 -23.96 17.43 -7.08
CA ALA A 345 -23.17 16.49 -6.31
C ALA A 345 -21.88 17.19 -5.87
N PRO A 346 -21.39 16.96 -4.64
CA PRO A 346 -20.08 17.48 -4.25
C PRO A 346 -18.98 16.87 -5.14
N PRO A 347 -17.83 17.54 -5.30
CA PRO A 347 -16.77 17.13 -6.21
C PRO A 347 -16.37 15.65 -6.12
N TRP A 348 -16.27 15.11 -4.89
CA TRP A 348 -15.90 13.70 -4.69
C TRP A 348 -16.96 12.70 -5.15
N LYS A 349 -18.25 13.05 -5.10
CA LYS A 349 -19.32 12.23 -5.67
C LYS A 349 -19.37 12.35 -7.20
N ALA A 350 -19.09 13.53 -7.75
CA ALA A 350 -19.00 13.72 -9.20
C ALA A 350 -17.84 12.89 -9.79
N VAL A 351 -16.67 12.92 -9.14
CA VAL A 351 -15.52 12.07 -9.48
C VAL A 351 -15.88 10.59 -9.34
N ASP A 352 -16.50 10.18 -8.23
CA ASP A 352 -16.94 8.79 -8.04
C ASP A 352 -17.90 8.31 -9.13
N ALA A 353 -18.90 9.14 -9.50
CA ALA A 353 -19.83 8.85 -10.58
C ALA A 353 -19.11 8.67 -11.93
N TYR A 354 -18.13 9.52 -12.23
CA TYR A 354 -17.31 9.41 -13.43
C TYR A 354 -16.46 8.13 -13.43
N LEU A 355 -15.78 7.81 -12.32
CA LEU A 355 -14.97 6.58 -12.22
C LEU A 355 -15.83 5.32 -12.34
N LYS A 356 -17.04 5.32 -11.77
CA LYS A 356 -18.03 4.24 -11.95
C LYS A 356 -18.49 4.11 -13.39
N HIS A 357 -18.69 5.23 -14.09
CA HIS A 357 -18.96 5.22 -15.53
C HIS A 357 -17.82 4.57 -16.30
N LEU A 358 -16.57 5.00 -16.08
CA LEU A 358 -15.39 4.42 -16.72
C LEU A 358 -15.24 2.93 -16.42
N SER A 359 -15.59 2.50 -15.21
CA SER A 359 -15.57 1.09 -14.86
C SER A 359 -16.64 0.28 -15.61
N LYS A 360 -17.84 0.85 -15.76
CA LYS A 360 -18.93 0.23 -16.52
C LYS A 360 -18.60 0.05 -18.00
N VAL A 361 -17.87 0.99 -18.61
CA VAL A 361 -17.44 0.92 -20.02
C VAL A 361 -16.13 0.16 -20.22
N GLY A 362 -15.54 -0.41 -19.17
CA GLY A 362 -14.35 -1.27 -19.26
C GLY A 362 -13.00 -0.52 -19.31
N VAL A 363 -13.01 0.80 -19.13
CA VAL A 363 -11.77 1.61 -19.04
C VAL A 363 -11.06 1.38 -17.71
N LEU A 364 -11.82 1.24 -16.62
CA LEU A 364 -11.31 0.99 -15.28
C LEU A 364 -11.81 -0.35 -14.71
N SER A 365 -11.01 -0.96 -13.86
CA SER A 365 -11.39 -2.12 -13.03
C SER A 365 -11.54 -1.67 -11.57
N ALA A 366 -12.70 -1.95 -10.98
CA ALA A 366 -12.94 -1.68 -9.56
C ALA A 366 -12.22 -2.71 -8.68
N MET A 367 -11.52 -2.24 -7.64
CA MET A 367 -10.89 -3.07 -6.61
C MET A 367 -11.16 -2.46 -5.23
N GLY A 368 -12.05 -3.09 -4.45
CA GLY A 368 -12.47 -2.56 -3.15
C GLY A 368 -13.13 -1.19 -3.29
N TYR A 369 -12.56 -0.17 -2.63
CA TYR A 369 -13.06 1.21 -2.64
C TYR A 369 -12.40 2.12 -3.69
N GLY A 370 -11.65 1.57 -4.64
CA GLY A 370 -11.05 2.37 -5.70
C GLY A 370 -10.90 1.63 -7.03
N PHE A 371 -10.17 2.25 -7.93
CA PHE A 371 -10.12 1.89 -9.35
C PHE A 371 -8.68 1.80 -9.85
N LEU A 372 -8.48 0.95 -10.86
CA LEU A 372 -7.26 0.84 -11.64
C LEU A 372 -7.59 0.90 -13.13
N LEU A 373 -6.64 1.34 -13.95
CA LEU A 373 -6.79 1.25 -15.40
C LEU A 373 -6.90 -0.23 -15.80
N SER A 374 -7.83 -0.57 -16.69
CA SER A 374 -7.97 -1.96 -17.13
C SER A 374 -6.76 -2.39 -17.96
N THR A 375 -6.42 -3.68 -17.91
CA THR A 375 -5.21 -4.22 -18.56
C THR A 375 -5.09 -3.83 -20.03
N PRO A 376 -6.14 -3.95 -20.87
CA PRO A 376 -6.03 -3.61 -22.29
C PRO A 376 -5.70 -2.12 -22.52
N ILE A 377 -6.32 -1.22 -21.75
CA ILE A 377 -6.05 0.21 -21.85
C ILE A 377 -4.63 0.51 -21.36
N ALA A 378 -4.19 -0.15 -20.28
CA ALA A 378 -2.87 0.06 -19.69
C ALA A 378 -1.75 -0.37 -20.65
N GLU A 379 -1.95 -1.47 -21.37
CA GLU A 379 -1.01 -1.94 -22.39
C GLU A 379 -0.97 -0.99 -23.58
N ARG A 380 -2.12 -0.54 -24.11
CA ARG A 380 -2.16 0.46 -25.19
C ARG A 380 -1.45 1.76 -24.79
N TRP A 381 -1.70 2.23 -23.57
CA TRP A 381 -1.06 3.46 -23.09
C TRP A 381 0.45 3.27 -22.96
N LYS A 382 0.92 2.20 -22.30
CA LYS A 382 2.36 1.90 -22.20
C LYS A 382 3.03 1.79 -23.57
N ALA A 383 2.38 1.13 -24.53
CA ALA A 383 2.89 0.99 -25.89
C ALA A 383 3.03 2.36 -26.58
N TRP A 384 2.04 3.23 -26.43
CA TRP A 384 2.09 4.59 -26.95
C TRP A 384 3.20 5.42 -26.30
N THR A 385 3.31 5.43 -24.97
CA THR A 385 4.36 6.17 -24.25
C THR A 385 5.76 5.69 -24.63
N LEU A 386 5.95 4.37 -24.82
CA LEU A 386 7.21 3.80 -25.27
C LEU A 386 7.53 4.21 -26.71
N ALA A 387 6.55 4.17 -27.61
CA ALA A 387 6.72 4.60 -28.99
C ALA A 387 7.08 6.10 -29.07
N GLU A 388 6.41 6.94 -28.29
CA GLU A 388 6.66 8.38 -28.28
C GLU A 388 8.04 8.73 -27.69
N THR A 389 8.42 8.04 -26.62
CA THR A 389 9.76 8.17 -26.03
C THR A 389 10.82 7.76 -27.05
N LYS A 390 10.63 6.64 -27.75
CA LYS A 390 11.53 6.18 -28.80
C LYS A 390 11.62 7.17 -29.96
N ARG A 391 10.52 7.78 -30.40
CA ARG A 391 10.52 8.83 -31.44
C ARG A 391 11.33 10.04 -31.00
N THR A 392 11.12 10.49 -29.75
CA THR A 392 11.86 11.62 -29.17
C THR A 392 13.35 11.32 -29.07
N GLU A 393 13.73 10.14 -28.59
CA GLU A 393 15.12 9.67 -28.51
C GLU A 393 15.76 9.56 -29.90
N THR A 394 15.03 9.03 -30.88
CA THR A 394 15.50 8.90 -32.27
C THR A 394 15.74 10.27 -32.89
N MET A 395 14.82 11.22 -32.68
CA MET A 395 14.98 12.59 -33.15
C MET A 395 16.18 13.27 -32.48
N HIS A 396 16.34 13.12 -31.16
CA HIS A 396 17.48 13.69 -30.45
C HIS A 396 18.81 13.09 -30.91
N ALA A 397 18.88 11.77 -31.09
CA ALA A 397 20.07 11.08 -31.59
C ALA A 397 20.41 11.51 -33.03
N ALA A 398 19.39 11.68 -33.89
CA ALA A 398 19.57 12.18 -35.25
C ALA A 398 20.15 13.59 -35.26
N VAL A 399 19.59 14.51 -34.46
CA VAL A 399 20.11 15.89 -34.33
C VAL A 399 21.56 15.88 -33.82
N GLN A 400 21.88 15.09 -32.80
CA GLN A 400 23.26 14.98 -32.31
C GLN A 400 24.22 14.43 -33.37
N ALA A 401 23.80 13.44 -34.16
CA ALA A 401 24.60 12.90 -35.26
C ALA A 401 24.84 13.97 -36.33
N VAL A 402 23.80 14.72 -36.71
CA VAL A 402 23.88 15.82 -37.68
C VAL A 402 24.83 16.92 -37.18
N GLU A 403 24.66 17.39 -35.95
CA GLU A 403 25.54 18.41 -35.36
C GLU A 403 27.00 17.93 -35.26
N TRP A 404 27.21 16.64 -34.98
CA TRP A 404 28.54 16.06 -35.01
C TRP A 404 29.10 16.02 -36.44
N ILE A 405 28.34 15.52 -37.43
CA ILE A 405 28.74 15.46 -38.84
C ILE A 405 29.14 16.86 -39.32
N LEU A 406 28.31 17.87 -39.08
CA LEU A 406 28.57 19.25 -39.51
C LEU A 406 29.84 19.84 -38.89
N ARG A 407 30.17 19.46 -37.65
CA ARG A 407 31.39 19.92 -36.96
C ARG A 407 32.67 19.28 -37.52
N GLU A 408 32.58 18.08 -38.08
CA GLU A 408 33.72 17.38 -38.67
C GLU A 408 33.98 17.80 -40.13
N LEU A 409 33.01 18.50 -40.75
CA LEU A 409 33.19 19.08 -42.08
C LEU A 409 34.04 20.36 -42.01
N PRO A 410 34.84 20.65 -43.05
CA PRO A 410 35.48 21.95 -43.23
C PRO A 410 34.49 23.12 -43.19
N ASP A 411 34.93 24.28 -42.69
CA ASP A 411 34.08 25.49 -42.54
C ASP A 411 33.46 25.97 -43.86
N ASP A 412 34.09 25.69 -45.00
CA ASP A 412 33.60 26.02 -46.34
C ASP A 412 32.57 25.01 -46.88
N GLU A 413 32.43 23.83 -46.26
CA GLU A 413 31.49 22.77 -46.65
C GLU A 413 30.25 22.71 -45.76
N SER A 414 30.37 22.97 -44.46
CA SER A 414 29.27 22.87 -43.49
C SER A 414 28.18 23.94 -43.67
N GLY A 415 28.56 25.11 -44.20
CA GLY A 415 27.65 26.25 -44.37
C GLY A 415 27.06 26.76 -43.05
N ASP A 416 25.93 27.48 -43.13
CA ASP A 416 25.19 27.97 -41.94
C ASP A 416 24.18 26.94 -41.39
N MET A 417 24.29 25.68 -41.79
CA MET A 417 23.31 24.66 -41.41
C MET A 417 23.49 24.24 -39.95
N THR A 418 22.37 24.09 -39.25
CA THR A 418 22.30 23.61 -37.86
C THR A 418 21.43 22.36 -37.77
N GLY A 419 21.49 21.64 -36.65
CA GLY A 419 20.58 20.53 -36.40
C GLY A 419 19.10 20.93 -36.50
N GLU A 420 18.75 22.12 -36.01
CA GLU A 420 17.38 22.63 -36.08
C GLU A 420 16.97 23.01 -37.51
N SER A 421 17.84 23.68 -38.28
CA SER A 421 17.51 23.99 -39.68
C SER A 421 17.44 22.72 -40.55
N TRP A 422 18.20 21.68 -40.21
CA TRP A 422 18.11 20.39 -40.89
C TRP A 422 16.77 19.70 -40.60
N LEU A 423 16.26 19.75 -39.36
CA LEU A 423 14.93 19.21 -39.02
C LEU A 423 13.82 19.82 -39.88
N GLU A 424 13.92 21.12 -40.19
CA GLU A 424 12.95 21.85 -41.03
C GLU A 424 13.22 21.69 -42.54
N SER A 425 14.34 21.08 -42.93
CA SER A 425 14.66 20.80 -44.33
C SER A 425 13.91 19.58 -44.84
N ILE A 426 13.72 19.48 -46.16
CA ILE A 426 13.00 18.38 -46.79
C ILE A 426 13.94 17.20 -47.03
N ASP A 427 13.55 16.01 -46.58
CA ASP A 427 14.24 14.77 -46.91
C ASP A 427 13.99 14.40 -48.39
N PRO A 428 15.04 14.18 -49.20
CA PRO A 428 14.89 13.97 -50.64
C PRO A 428 14.07 12.74 -51.03
N GLU A 429 13.98 11.72 -50.18
CA GLU A 429 13.30 10.46 -50.49
C GLU A 429 11.82 10.46 -50.07
N SER A 430 11.52 10.92 -48.85
CA SER A 430 10.15 10.95 -48.32
C SER A 430 9.38 12.21 -48.72
N CYS A 431 10.06 13.27 -49.17
CA CYS A 431 9.49 14.59 -49.46
C CYS A 431 8.78 15.24 -48.25
N LEU A 432 9.02 14.75 -47.04
CA LEU A 432 8.58 15.32 -45.78
C LEU A 432 9.71 16.17 -45.17
N THR A 433 9.38 17.04 -44.22
CA THR A 433 10.42 17.63 -43.37
C THR A 433 11.13 16.51 -42.60
N HIS A 434 12.43 16.65 -42.30
CA HIS A 434 13.13 15.64 -41.51
C HIS A 434 12.47 15.43 -40.13
N ARG A 435 11.88 16.49 -39.56
CA ARG A 435 11.06 16.40 -38.33
C ARG A 435 9.89 15.42 -38.47
N GLU A 436 9.13 15.52 -39.56
CA GLU A 436 8.00 14.62 -39.84
C GLU A 436 8.48 13.22 -40.24
N ALA A 437 9.52 13.13 -41.07
CA ALA A 437 10.08 11.86 -41.53
C ALA A 437 10.65 11.03 -40.38
N LEU A 438 11.28 11.66 -39.37
CA LEU A 438 11.79 10.98 -38.17
C LEU A 438 10.66 10.42 -37.27
N GLN A 439 9.42 10.89 -37.42
CA GLN A 439 8.26 10.35 -36.72
C GLN A 439 7.64 9.14 -37.45
N SER A 440 7.98 8.91 -38.72
CA SER A 440 7.53 7.78 -39.53
C SER A 440 8.25 6.50 -39.12
N ASP A 441 7.49 5.41 -38.96
CA ASP A 441 8.02 4.07 -38.66
C ASP A 441 8.89 3.50 -39.80
N THR A 442 8.80 4.10 -40.99
CA THR A 442 9.54 3.69 -42.21
C THR A 442 10.74 4.57 -42.47
N ASP A 443 10.54 5.90 -42.45
CA ASP A 443 11.58 6.86 -42.85
C ASP A 443 12.56 7.15 -41.71
N GLY A 444 12.09 7.15 -40.45
CA GLY A 444 12.94 7.39 -39.29
C GLY A 444 14.12 6.42 -39.19
N PRO A 445 13.91 5.08 -39.21
CA PRO A 445 14.99 4.10 -39.19
C PRO A 445 15.94 4.21 -40.39
N ARG A 446 15.43 4.58 -41.57
CA ARG A 446 16.23 4.77 -42.78
C ARG A 446 17.16 5.98 -42.62
N ILE A 447 16.63 7.13 -42.21
CA ILE A 447 17.39 8.36 -41.98
C ILE A 447 18.45 8.11 -40.89
N ALA A 448 18.07 7.48 -39.77
CA ALA A 448 19.01 7.14 -38.71
C ALA A 448 20.16 6.24 -39.19
N GLY A 449 19.85 5.23 -40.02
CA GLY A 449 20.85 4.34 -40.60
C GLY A 449 21.81 5.02 -41.58
N GLU A 450 21.33 5.98 -42.38
CA GLU A 450 22.20 6.79 -43.24
C GLU A 450 23.08 7.76 -42.45
N LEU A 451 22.54 8.41 -41.40
CA LEU A 451 23.33 9.26 -40.50
C LEU A 451 24.45 8.48 -39.81
N GLU A 452 24.20 7.23 -39.41
CA GLU A 452 25.21 6.34 -38.85
C GLU A 452 26.30 6.00 -39.90
N ARG A 453 25.91 5.68 -41.14
CA ARG A 453 26.85 5.44 -42.24
C ARG A 453 27.73 6.65 -42.52
N LEU A 454 27.14 7.84 -42.61
CA LEU A 454 27.87 9.11 -42.78
C LEU A 454 28.85 9.34 -41.63
N SER A 455 28.40 9.09 -40.40
CA SER A 455 29.24 9.25 -39.22
C SER A 455 30.44 8.32 -39.22
N GLU A 456 30.25 7.07 -39.62
CA GLU A 456 31.33 6.08 -39.73
C GLU A 456 32.31 6.41 -40.86
N ALA A 457 31.80 6.87 -42.01
CA ALA A 457 32.62 7.30 -43.14
C ALA A 457 33.55 8.46 -42.77
N LEU A 458 33.06 9.47 -42.04
CA LEU A 458 33.88 10.58 -41.52
C LEU A 458 34.94 10.11 -40.51
N ARG A 459 34.70 9.00 -39.80
CA ARG A 459 35.71 8.35 -38.94
C ARG A 459 36.67 7.44 -39.70
N GLY A 460 36.58 7.39 -41.02
CA GLY A 460 37.47 6.59 -41.86
C GLY A 460 37.14 5.10 -41.91
N ARG A 461 35.91 4.68 -41.57
CA ARG A 461 35.52 3.27 -41.44
C ARG A 461 34.09 3.01 -41.94
N GLY A 462 33.72 1.74 -42.09
CA GLY A 462 32.41 1.34 -42.59
C GLY A 462 32.27 1.37 -44.12
N PRO A 463 31.06 1.12 -44.63
CA PRO A 463 30.74 1.17 -46.06
C PRO A 463 30.64 2.62 -46.57
N ILE A 464 30.77 2.81 -47.89
CA ILE A 464 30.56 4.11 -48.52
C ILE A 464 29.07 4.48 -48.39
N PRO A 465 28.73 5.67 -47.83
CA PRO A 465 27.36 6.13 -47.72
C PRO A 465 26.66 6.24 -49.08
N THR A 466 25.38 5.87 -49.14
CA THR A 466 24.58 5.83 -50.37
C THR A 466 23.77 7.10 -50.63
N GLY A 467 23.44 7.84 -49.57
CA GLY A 467 22.74 9.11 -49.64
C GLY A 467 23.32 10.14 -48.68
N THR A 468 22.88 11.38 -48.81
CA THR A 468 23.34 12.50 -47.98
C THR A 468 22.35 12.91 -46.90
N VAL A 469 21.11 12.39 -46.94
CA VAL A 469 19.99 12.79 -46.06
C VAL A 469 19.87 14.31 -45.90
N GLY A 470 20.04 15.03 -47.02
CA GLY A 470 19.95 16.49 -47.06
C GLY A 470 21.14 17.24 -46.43
N LEU A 471 22.22 16.54 -46.05
CA LEU A 471 23.43 17.16 -45.51
C LEU A 471 24.44 17.53 -46.61
N PRO A 472 25.25 18.60 -46.43
CA PRO A 472 26.28 19.04 -47.38
C PRO A 472 27.56 18.18 -47.23
N VAL A 473 27.43 16.88 -47.45
CA VAL A 473 28.49 15.87 -47.20
C VAL A 473 29.06 15.29 -48.49
N GLU A 474 28.66 15.77 -49.66
CA GLU A 474 29.04 15.22 -50.96
C GLU A 474 30.56 15.19 -51.15
N GLN A 475 31.24 16.28 -50.79
CA GLN A 475 32.69 16.39 -50.91
C GLN A 475 33.41 15.48 -49.92
N ALA A 476 32.89 15.36 -48.69
CA ALA A 476 33.42 14.46 -47.68
C ALA A 476 33.27 12.98 -48.08
N ILE A 477 32.14 12.60 -48.65
CA ILE A 477 31.92 11.25 -49.21
C ILE A 477 32.93 10.98 -50.33
N GLU A 478 33.18 11.96 -51.21
CA GLU A 478 34.13 11.78 -52.32
C GLU A 478 35.58 11.65 -51.82
N ARG A 479 36.00 12.45 -50.84
CA ARG A 479 37.29 12.28 -50.14
C ARG A 479 37.42 10.88 -49.55
N TYR A 480 36.36 10.39 -48.92
CA TYR A 480 36.36 9.07 -48.31
C TYR A 480 36.46 7.94 -49.34
N LYS A 481 35.76 8.05 -50.50
CA LYS A 481 35.91 7.10 -51.61
C LYS A 481 37.35 7.05 -52.13
N ILE A 482 37.98 8.21 -52.32
CA ILE A 482 39.38 8.30 -52.74
C ILE A 482 40.29 7.62 -51.70
N GLN A 483 40.10 7.92 -50.42
CA GLN A 483 40.88 7.33 -49.33
C GLN A 483 40.73 5.79 -49.28
N GLN A 484 39.52 5.27 -49.45
CA GLN A 484 39.27 3.82 -49.50
C GLN A 484 39.90 3.16 -50.72
N ALA A 485 39.82 3.81 -51.89
CA ALA A 485 40.48 3.32 -53.11
C ALA A 485 42.01 3.29 -52.97
N GLU A 486 42.60 4.35 -52.40
CA GLU A 486 44.03 4.38 -52.09
C GLU A 486 44.43 3.29 -51.09
N LYS A 487 43.66 3.11 -50.02
CA LYS A 487 43.91 2.04 -49.03
C LYS A 487 43.84 0.66 -49.67
N ALA A 488 42.83 0.42 -50.51
CA ALA A 488 42.68 -0.84 -51.23
C ALA A 488 43.86 -1.10 -52.18
N GLU A 489 44.33 -0.07 -52.89
CA GLU A 489 45.50 -0.17 -53.77
C GLU A 489 46.80 -0.39 -52.97
N ARG A 490 47.01 0.32 -51.86
CA ARG A 490 48.15 0.07 -50.95
C ARG A 490 48.13 -1.35 -50.39
N ASP A 491 46.96 -1.86 -49.98
CA ASP A 491 46.80 -3.23 -49.50
C ASP A 491 47.05 -4.26 -50.62
N ARG A 492 46.69 -3.94 -51.86
CA ARG A 492 46.99 -4.76 -53.04
C ARG A 492 48.49 -4.79 -53.33
N GLN A 493 49.14 -3.63 -53.33
CA GLN A 493 50.59 -3.52 -53.52
C GLN A 493 51.36 -4.25 -52.41
N ARG A 494 50.94 -4.12 -51.15
CA ARG A 494 51.52 -4.87 -50.03
C ARG A 494 51.38 -6.37 -50.23
N ARG A 495 50.22 -6.85 -50.69
CA ARG A 495 50.00 -8.28 -50.99
C ARG A 495 50.89 -8.78 -52.12
N LEU A 496 51.07 -7.99 -53.18
CA LEU A 496 51.98 -8.33 -54.28
C LEU A 496 53.45 -8.37 -53.82
N ALA A 497 53.89 -7.36 -53.06
CA ALA A 497 55.24 -7.29 -52.51
C ALA A 497 55.55 -8.44 -51.55
N GLU A 498 54.59 -8.81 -50.68
CA GLU A 498 54.73 -9.95 -49.78
C GLU A 498 54.81 -11.28 -50.57
N ALA A 499 54.00 -11.43 -51.62
CA ALA A 499 54.07 -12.61 -52.49
C ALA A 499 55.41 -12.72 -53.22
N GLU A 500 55.98 -11.61 -53.69
CA GLU A 500 57.31 -11.57 -54.30
C GLU A 500 58.42 -11.88 -53.28
N LYS A 501 58.36 -11.29 -52.08
CA LYS A 501 59.30 -11.61 -51.00
C LYS A 501 59.27 -13.09 -50.64
N GLN A 502 58.09 -13.70 -50.61
CA GLN A 502 57.95 -15.14 -50.36
C GLN A 502 58.53 -15.97 -51.52
N ARG A 503 58.37 -15.52 -52.78
CA ARG A 503 59.00 -16.14 -53.95
C ARG A 503 60.52 -16.13 -53.85
N ASP A 504 61.11 -14.99 -53.49
CA ASP A 504 62.56 -14.84 -53.35
C ASP A 504 63.09 -15.64 -52.15
N ASN A 505 62.39 -15.61 -51.01
CA ASN A 505 62.75 -16.40 -49.83
C ASN A 505 62.79 -17.91 -50.14
N ARG A 506 61.85 -18.43 -50.94
CA ARG A 506 61.89 -19.84 -51.37
C ARG A 506 63.11 -20.14 -52.22
N CYS A 507 63.45 -19.27 -53.17
CA CYS A 507 64.67 -19.41 -53.97
C CYS A 507 65.94 -19.36 -53.10
N GLU A 508 66.01 -18.44 -52.14
CA GLU A 508 67.12 -18.31 -51.20
C GLU A 508 67.25 -19.52 -50.28
N ARG A 509 66.14 -20.07 -49.76
CA ARG A 509 66.15 -21.30 -48.96
C ARG A 509 66.72 -22.47 -49.74
N LEU A 510 66.31 -22.65 -51.00
CA LEU A 510 66.89 -23.69 -51.86
C LEU A 510 68.40 -23.49 -52.05
N ARG A 511 68.84 -22.25 -52.29
CA ARG A 511 70.26 -21.92 -52.42
C ARG A 511 71.01 -22.12 -51.10
N GLY A 512 70.41 -21.78 -49.98
CA GLY A 512 70.98 -21.94 -48.63
C GLY A 512 71.23 -23.41 -48.28
N ASP A 513 70.35 -24.32 -48.74
CA ASP A 513 70.54 -25.76 -48.55
C ASP A 513 71.82 -26.31 -49.21
N LEU A 514 72.47 -25.55 -50.10
CA LEU A 514 73.74 -25.92 -50.73
C LEU A 514 74.98 -25.64 -49.85
N GLY A 515 74.87 -24.74 -48.87
CA GLY A 515 76.00 -24.33 -48.03
C GLY A 515 77.22 -23.89 -48.85
N SER A 516 78.40 -24.44 -48.54
CA SER A 516 79.67 -24.13 -49.22
C SER A 516 79.79 -24.69 -50.65
N LYS A 517 78.80 -25.43 -51.15
CA LYS A 517 78.80 -26.06 -52.48
C LYS A 517 78.18 -25.17 -53.57
N ILE A 518 77.78 -23.94 -53.22
CA ILE A 518 77.09 -23.03 -54.16
C ILE A 518 77.99 -22.56 -55.31
N ASP A 519 79.31 -22.51 -55.08
CA ASP A 519 80.31 -22.09 -56.08
C ASP A 519 80.77 -23.22 -57.02
N ASP A 520 80.19 -24.42 -56.88
CA ASP A 520 80.46 -25.56 -57.77
C ASP A 520 79.77 -25.33 -59.13
N PRO A 521 80.52 -25.22 -60.25
CA PRO A 521 79.96 -24.93 -61.57
C PRO A 521 78.91 -25.95 -62.03
N GLU A 522 79.05 -27.22 -61.62
CA GLU A 522 78.09 -28.27 -61.98
C GLU A 522 76.76 -28.10 -61.24
N ILE A 523 76.81 -27.65 -59.98
CA ILE A 523 75.60 -27.38 -59.18
C ILE A 523 74.90 -26.13 -59.71
N ALA A 524 75.65 -25.08 -60.03
CA ALA A 524 75.09 -23.86 -60.62
C ALA A 524 74.39 -24.16 -61.97
N ALA A 525 74.98 -25.04 -62.79
CA ALA A 525 74.36 -25.51 -64.02
C ALA A 525 73.08 -26.33 -63.74
N PHE A 526 73.11 -27.26 -62.78
CA PHE A 526 71.94 -28.05 -62.38
C PHE A 526 70.76 -27.18 -61.94
N LEU A 527 70.99 -26.19 -61.07
CA LEU A 527 69.94 -25.33 -60.53
C LEU A 527 69.18 -24.51 -61.59
N ASN A 528 69.80 -24.28 -62.74
CA ASN A 528 69.23 -23.53 -63.87
C ASN A 528 68.80 -24.44 -65.03
N THR A 529 69.07 -25.74 -64.96
CA THR A 529 68.70 -26.70 -66.01
C THR A 529 67.26 -27.16 -65.80
N LYS A 530 66.48 -27.17 -66.88
CA LYS A 530 65.09 -27.64 -66.85
C LYS A 530 65.03 -29.15 -66.72
N LEU A 531 64.28 -29.63 -65.74
CA LEU A 531 64.15 -31.05 -65.45
C LEU A 531 62.74 -31.54 -65.75
N ALA A 532 62.61 -32.67 -66.42
CA ALA A 532 61.31 -33.30 -66.68
C ALA A 532 60.60 -33.68 -65.36
N SER A 533 61.36 -34.08 -64.33
CA SER A 533 60.85 -34.37 -62.98
C SER A 533 60.25 -33.14 -62.28
N LEU A 534 60.56 -31.93 -62.75
CA LEU A 534 60.02 -30.67 -62.27
C LEU A 534 59.06 -30.03 -63.29
N ASN A 535 58.42 -30.84 -64.14
CA ASN A 535 57.48 -30.38 -65.18
C ASN A 535 58.11 -29.35 -66.16
N GLY A 536 59.40 -29.50 -66.47
CA GLY A 536 60.10 -28.60 -67.37
C GLY A 536 60.54 -27.27 -66.74
N MET A 537 60.39 -27.10 -65.42
CA MET A 537 61.02 -26.03 -64.66
C MET A 537 62.44 -26.40 -64.24
N SER A 538 63.29 -25.41 -64.04
CA SER A 538 64.53 -25.59 -63.28
C SER A 538 64.24 -25.71 -61.78
N PRO A 539 65.18 -26.26 -60.98
CA PRO A 539 65.06 -26.27 -59.52
C PRO A 539 64.72 -24.90 -58.91
N ILE A 540 65.32 -23.81 -59.42
CA ILE A 540 65.03 -22.45 -58.96
C ILE A 540 63.62 -22.00 -59.37
N GLU A 541 63.22 -22.26 -60.61
CA GLU A 541 61.87 -21.92 -61.09
C GLU A 541 60.78 -22.69 -60.31
N SER A 542 61.01 -23.97 -60.03
CA SER A 542 60.11 -24.79 -59.22
C SER A 542 60.02 -24.29 -57.78
N ALA A 543 61.14 -23.89 -57.16
CA ALA A 543 61.11 -23.29 -55.82
C ALA A 543 60.40 -21.93 -55.79
N ALA A 544 60.57 -21.10 -56.82
CA ALA A 544 59.89 -19.82 -56.94
C ALA A 544 58.37 -20.00 -57.05
N ASP A 545 57.91 -20.98 -57.81
CA ASP A 545 56.49 -21.23 -58.08
C ASP A 545 55.66 -21.48 -56.80
N SER A 546 56.11 -22.37 -55.91
CA SER A 546 55.34 -22.76 -54.72
C SER A 546 56.19 -23.46 -53.66
N GLU A 547 55.70 -23.54 -52.41
CA GLU A 547 56.34 -24.36 -51.36
C GLU A 547 56.43 -25.85 -51.75
N ALA A 548 55.41 -26.37 -52.42
CA ALA A 548 55.45 -27.73 -52.97
C ALA A 548 56.55 -27.86 -54.04
N GLY A 549 56.73 -26.82 -54.86
CA GLY A 549 57.80 -26.77 -55.84
C GLY A 549 59.21 -26.65 -55.23
N LEU A 550 59.36 -25.99 -54.09
CA LEU A 550 60.60 -25.99 -53.30
C LEU A 550 60.93 -27.39 -52.78
N SER A 551 59.95 -28.12 -52.24
CA SER A 551 60.14 -29.51 -51.81
C SER A 551 60.59 -30.42 -52.96
N ARG A 552 59.94 -30.32 -54.13
CA ARG A 552 60.36 -31.06 -55.33
C ARG A 552 61.78 -30.69 -55.79
N ALA A 553 62.15 -29.41 -55.72
CA ALA A 553 63.49 -28.95 -56.07
C ALA A 553 64.55 -29.54 -55.13
N ARG A 554 64.27 -29.62 -53.82
CA ARG A 554 65.13 -30.26 -52.81
C ARG A 554 65.29 -31.76 -53.06
N GLU A 555 64.22 -32.45 -53.44
CA GLU A 555 64.27 -33.87 -53.79
C GLU A 555 65.14 -34.11 -55.03
N ALA A 556 64.97 -33.31 -56.08
CA ALA A 556 65.78 -33.36 -57.29
C ALA A 556 67.27 -33.10 -56.98
N GLN A 557 67.55 -32.13 -56.12
CA GLN A 557 68.90 -31.81 -55.65
C GLN A 557 69.51 -32.95 -54.83
N ALA A 558 68.73 -33.60 -53.97
CA ALA A 558 69.18 -34.77 -53.21
C ALA A 558 69.50 -35.96 -54.12
N GLU A 559 68.71 -36.20 -55.17
CA GLU A 559 69.02 -37.24 -56.16
C GLU A 559 70.28 -36.90 -56.95
N PHE A 560 70.40 -35.67 -57.44
CA PHE A 560 71.62 -35.21 -58.12
C PHE A 560 72.88 -35.41 -57.27
N ASN A 561 72.81 -35.08 -55.97
CA ASN A 561 73.90 -35.32 -55.04
C ASN A 561 74.17 -36.83 -54.81
N ARG A 562 73.13 -37.67 -54.75
CA ARG A 562 73.28 -39.14 -54.65
C ARG A 562 73.94 -39.71 -55.90
N GLU A 563 73.56 -39.25 -57.09
CA GLU A 563 74.15 -39.67 -58.36
C GLU A 563 75.63 -39.29 -58.43
N ARG A 564 75.98 -38.06 -58.02
CA ARG A 564 77.39 -37.64 -57.88
C ARG A 564 78.17 -38.51 -56.91
N ALA A 565 77.62 -38.76 -55.71
CA ALA A 565 78.27 -39.60 -54.70
C ALA A 565 78.47 -41.04 -55.20
N ARG A 566 77.47 -41.63 -55.87
CA ARG A 566 77.57 -42.95 -56.51
C ARG A 566 78.62 -42.96 -57.60
N ALA A 567 78.72 -41.91 -58.42
CA ALA A 567 79.74 -41.81 -59.46
C ALA A 567 81.16 -41.76 -58.88
N VAL A 568 81.36 -40.99 -57.80
CA VAL A 568 82.64 -40.94 -57.06
C VAL A 568 82.97 -42.29 -56.42
N GLN A 569 82.01 -42.91 -55.73
CA GLN A 569 82.20 -44.20 -55.06
C GLN A 569 82.46 -45.33 -56.06
N ARG A 570 81.73 -45.37 -57.17
CA ARG A 570 81.99 -46.28 -58.29
C ARG A 570 83.43 -46.13 -58.77
N LYS A 571 83.88 -44.89 -58.98
CA LYS A 571 85.26 -44.62 -59.41
C LYS A 571 86.27 -45.12 -58.38
N GLN A 572 86.02 -44.89 -57.09
CA GLN A 572 86.87 -45.42 -56.01
C GLN A 572 86.98 -46.94 -56.06
N TYR A 573 85.86 -47.67 -56.18
CA TYR A 573 85.92 -49.13 -56.26
C TYR A 573 86.59 -49.64 -57.55
N GLN A 574 86.44 -48.93 -58.66
CA GLN A 574 87.14 -49.21 -59.90
C GLN A 574 88.66 -49.00 -59.77
N ASP A 575 89.07 -47.95 -59.04
CA ASP A 575 90.47 -47.70 -58.71
C ASP A 575 91.02 -48.78 -57.75
N ASP A 576 90.24 -49.19 -56.75
CA ASP A 576 90.61 -50.20 -55.75
C ASP A 576 90.78 -51.59 -56.39
N ILE A 577 89.83 -52.06 -57.22
CA ILE A 577 89.97 -53.38 -57.89
C ILE A 577 91.17 -53.39 -58.84
N THR A 578 91.46 -52.24 -59.46
CA THR A 578 92.63 -52.05 -60.30
C THR A 578 93.92 -52.15 -59.49
N ALA A 579 93.97 -51.53 -58.32
CA ALA A 579 95.11 -51.61 -57.39
C ALA A 579 95.31 -53.05 -56.88
N GLU A 580 94.22 -53.72 -56.48
CA GLU A 580 94.26 -55.06 -55.93
C GLU A 580 94.72 -56.10 -56.96
N ALA A 581 94.24 -55.99 -58.21
CA ALA A 581 94.68 -56.84 -59.31
C ALA A 581 96.18 -56.68 -59.58
N LYS A 582 96.70 -55.44 -59.56
CA LYS A 582 98.13 -55.15 -59.71
C LYS A 582 98.97 -55.75 -58.57
N ALA A 583 98.44 -55.78 -57.36
CA ALA A 583 99.15 -56.32 -56.20
C ALA A 583 99.26 -57.85 -56.23
N ARG A 584 98.19 -58.56 -56.64
CA ARG A 584 98.09 -60.02 -56.55
C ARG A 584 98.57 -60.79 -57.79
N LEU A 585 98.44 -60.19 -58.98
CA LEU A 585 98.79 -60.86 -60.24
C LEU A 585 100.17 -60.43 -60.78
N ALA A 586 100.74 -61.22 -61.68
CA ALA A 586 101.87 -60.80 -62.51
C ALA A 586 101.40 -59.78 -63.57
N ALA A 587 102.25 -58.82 -63.94
CA ALA A 587 101.88 -57.69 -64.80
C ALA A 587 101.20 -58.10 -66.13
N ILE A 588 101.59 -59.25 -66.69
CA ILE A 588 101.02 -59.79 -67.93
C ILE A 588 99.55 -60.23 -67.81
N HIS A 589 99.08 -60.55 -66.60
CA HIS A 589 97.73 -61.06 -66.35
C HIS A 589 96.77 -59.99 -65.78
N VAL A 590 97.28 -58.82 -65.36
CA VAL A 590 96.45 -57.73 -64.79
C VAL A 590 95.46 -57.16 -65.80
N ASP A 591 95.93 -56.81 -67.00
CA ASP A 591 95.08 -56.21 -68.03
C ASP A 591 94.04 -57.22 -68.56
N ALA A 592 94.48 -58.46 -68.77
CA ALA A 592 93.62 -59.57 -69.15
C ALA A 592 92.51 -59.83 -68.12
N PHE A 593 92.81 -59.71 -66.82
CA PHE A 593 91.79 -59.79 -65.77
C PHE A 593 90.86 -58.58 -65.78
N LEU A 594 91.39 -57.36 -65.64
CA LEU A 594 90.58 -56.16 -65.42
C LEU A 594 89.65 -55.81 -66.60
N ASN A 595 90.12 -56.07 -67.83
CA ASN A 595 89.41 -55.73 -69.06
C ASN A 595 88.82 -56.94 -69.81
N GLY A 596 89.20 -58.17 -69.44
CA GLY A 596 88.65 -59.40 -70.00
C GLY A 596 87.20 -59.62 -69.56
N ARG A 597 86.37 -60.14 -70.47
CA ARG A 597 84.98 -60.49 -70.13
C ARG A 597 84.95 -61.79 -69.36
N ASP A 598 84.20 -61.80 -68.26
CA ASP A 598 84.07 -62.96 -67.40
C ASP A 598 82.61 -63.41 -67.30
N ASP A 599 82.34 -64.69 -67.57
CA ASP A 599 80.97 -65.23 -67.54
C ASP A 599 80.36 -65.19 -66.13
N ASP A 600 81.15 -65.36 -65.07
CA ASP A 600 80.66 -65.30 -63.68
C ASP A 600 80.30 -63.87 -63.25
N LEU A 601 80.82 -62.87 -63.96
CA LEU A 601 80.49 -61.46 -63.80
C LEU A 601 79.48 -60.97 -64.86
N GLY A 602 78.70 -61.89 -65.44
CA GLY A 602 77.66 -61.56 -66.42
C GLY A 602 78.20 -61.03 -67.75
N ARG A 603 79.38 -61.51 -68.17
CA ARG A 603 80.13 -61.08 -69.38
C ARG A 603 80.60 -59.64 -69.37
N MET A 604 80.60 -59.00 -68.21
CA MET A 604 81.24 -57.70 -68.01
C MET A 604 82.70 -57.89 -67.64
N SER A 605 83.53 -56.89 -67.95
CA SER A 605 84.89 -56.85 -67.41
C SER A 605 84.84 -56.46 -65.93
N PRO A 606 85.73 -56.98 -65.07
CA PRO A 606 85.76 -56.62 -63.66
C PRO A 606 85.69 -55.10 -63.42
N ILE A 607 86.42 -54.29 -64.20
CA ILE A 607 86.40 -52.82 -64.03
C ILE A 607 85.05 -52.18 -64.37
N MET A 608 84.30 -52.70 -65.35
CA MET A 608 82.96 -52.20 -65.71
C MET A 608 81.86 -52.79 -64.82
N PHE A 609 82.09 -53.99 -64.29
CA PHE A 609 81.17 -54.69 -63.40
C PHE A 609 81.14 -54.07 -62.01
N VAL A 610 82.29 -53.58 -61.53
CA VAL A 610 82.40 -52.93 -60.23
C VAL A 610 81.69 -51.57 -60.26
N GLN A 611 80.54 -51.52 -59.61
CA GLN A 611 79.68 -50.34 -59.50
C GLN A 611 79.39 -49.94 -58.06
N ASP A 612 79.48 -50.89 -57.13
CA ASP A 612 79.19 -50.76 -55.71
C ASP A 612 80.00 -51.79 -54.89
N GLU A 613 79.85 -51.77 -53.57
CA GLU A 613 80.56 -52.70 -52.66
C GLU A 613 80.27 -54.17 -53.00
N ARG A 614 79.03 -54.51 -53.38
CA ARG A 614 78.62 -55.90 -53.60
C ARG A 614 79.30 -56.46 -54.85
N THR A 615 79.28 -55.68 -55.93
CA THR A 615 79.93 -55.99 -57.20
C THR A 615 81.45 -55.96 -57.06
N TYR A 616 82.00 -55.03 -56.27
CA TYR A 616 83.41 -55.01 -55.87
C TYR A 616 83.84 -56.31 -55.18
N GLN A 617 83.13 -56.75 -54.14
CA GLN A 617 83.46 -57.99 -53.44
C GLN A 617 83.34 -59.24 -54.33
N ALA A 618 82.40 -59.24 -55.28
CA ALA A 618 82.31 -60.31 -56.27
C ALA A 618 83.50 -60.32 -57.22
N ALA A 619 83.93 -59.16 -57.71
CA ALA A 619 85.15 -59.03 -58.51
C ALA A 619 86.40 -59.45 -57.72
N ILE A 620 86.49 -59.14 -56.42
CA ILE A 620 87.58 -59.60 -55.55
C ILE A 620 87.59 -61.12 -55.39
N ARG A 621 86.42 -61.78 -55.23
CA ARG A 621 86.36 -63.24 -55.20
C ARG A 621 86.86 -63.85 -56.51
N LYS A 622 86.51 -63.23 -57.64
CA LYS A 622 86.99 -63.70 -58.94
C LYS A 622 88.49 -63.47 -59.10
N LEU A 623 89.00 -62.34 -58.62
CA LEU A 623 90.44 -62.06 -58.57
C LEU A 623 91.20 -63.13 -57.77
N ARG A 624 90.65 -63.64 -56.66
CA ARG A 624 91.27 -64.73 -55.88
C ARG A 624 91.29 -66.06 -56.63
N GLN A 625 90.27 -66.35 -57.45
CA GLN A 625 90.30 -67.54 -58.31
C GLN A 625 91.43 -67.42 -59.34
N TRP A 626 91.54 -66.24 -59.96
CA TRP A 626 92.64 -65.90 -60.86
C TRP A 626 94.01 -65.95 -60.18
N GLU A 627 94.10 -65.56 -58.91
CA GLU A 627 95.33 -65.68 -58.11
C GLU A 627 95.70 -67.16 -57.84
N ASN A 628 94.74 -68.04 -57.62
CA ASN A 628 95.05 -69.47 -57.48
C ASN A 628 95.52 -70.10 -58.80
N GLU A 629 95.00 -69.64 -59.93
CA GLU A 629 95.32 -70.18 -61.26
C GLU A 629 96.59 -69.56 -61.87
N PHE A 630 96.82 -68.27 -61.63
CA PHE A 630 97.83 -67.44 -62.30
C PHE A 630 98.60 -66.50 -61.35
N GLY A 631 98.44 -66.68 -60.03
CA GLY A 631 99.10 -65.86 -59.02
C GLY A 631 100.60 -66.15 -58.90
N ARG A 632 101.29 -65.28 -58.18
CA ARG A 632 102.72 -65.42 -57.93
C ARG A 632 102.93 -66.61 -56.98
N GLY A 633 103.32 -67.78 -57.50
CA GLY A 633 103.87 -68.87 -56.69
C GLY A 633 105.04 -68.37 -55.82
N PRO A 634 105.30 -69.01 -54.67
CA PRO A 634 106.20 -68.49 -53.64
C PRO A 634 107.60 -68.13 -54.16
#